data_AF-A0A7T6VNF7-F1
#
_entry.id   AF-A0A7T6VNF7-F1
#
_cell.length_a   1.000
_cell.length_b   1.000
_cell.length_c   1.000
_cell.angle_alpha   90.00
_cell.angle_beta   90.00
_cell.angle_gamma   90.00
#
_symmetry.space_group_name_H-M   'P 1'
#
loop_
_entity.id
_entity.type
_entity.pdbx_description
1 polymer ?
#
loop_
_entity_poly.entity_id
_entity_poly.type
_entity_poly.pdbx_seq_one_letter_code
_entity_poly.pdbx_strand_id
1 'polypeptide(L)'
;MKKIYISSEDKTRKYLYISSLSSFLSKDKRVLIINMENNRGLEIYFKIEDYIIYDYLDYFSGICDLDQATLELKDSLMIMSSAYKPDKYTMTDEDFNKIDNILEFDYILINSDLKVLDSLKDVDIITDYILENNFKNKYFINNIAINKKINSKAKKSLDEENYKIIGEIKIDSNTKEEFLNEIWKVYLGQGKYEIQKSFFERLLGK
;
A
#
# COMPACT_ATOMS: atom_id res chain seq x y z
N MET A 1 -7.66 11.89 -7.81
CA MET A 1 -7.53 10.79 -6.83
C MET A 1 -6.69 9.66 -7.44
N LYS A 2 -5.71 9.12 -6.72
CA LYS A 2 -4.91 7.95 -7.12
C LYS A 2 -5.16 6.79 -6.16
N LYS A 3 -5.43 5.59 -6.71
CA LYS A 3 -5.62 4.36 -5.92
C LYS A 3 -4.32 3.57 -5.85
N ILE A 4 -3.95 3.14 -4.65
CA ILE A 4 -2.72 2.42 -4.38
C ILE A 4 -3.07 1.16 -3.60
N TYR A 5 -2.65 0.01 -4.10
CA TYR A 5 -2.70 -1.25 -3.37
C TYR A 5 -1.29 -1.63 -2.93
N ILE A 6 -1.16 -1.97 -1.65
CA ILE A 6 0.12 -2.38 -1.06
C ILE A 6 0.00 -3.85 -0.65
N SER A 7 0.94 -4.67 -1.12
CA SER A 7 1.08 -6.07 -0.73
C SER A 7 2.44 -6.35 -0.12
N SER A 8 2.52 -7.37 0.73
CA SER A 8 3.79 -7.97 1.13
C SER A 8 3.58 -9.43 1.49
N GLU A 9 4.60 -10.27 1.32
CA GLU A 9 4.60 -11.65 1.83
C GLU A 9 4.46 -11.71 3.36
N ASP A 10 4.79 -10.61 4.05
CA ASP A 10 4.65 -10.49 5.50
C ASP A 10 3.68 -9.37 5.87
N LYS A 11 2.71 -9.71 6.71
CA LYS A 11 1.67 -8.78 7.14
C LYS A 11 2.22 -7.57 7.89
N THR A 12 3.25 -7.75 8.72
CA THR A 12 3.85 -6.64 9.48
C THR A 12 4.54 -5.65 8.54
N ARG A 13 5.25 -6.15 7.51
CA ARG A 13 5.83 -5.30 6.46
C ARG A 13 4.76 -4.60 5.63
N LYS A 14 3.67 -5.29 5.29
CA LYS A 14 2.52 -4.68 4.61
C LYS A 14 2.00 -3.46 5.40
N TYR A 15 1.80 -3.61 6.70
CA TYR A 15 1.35 -2.52 7.57
C TYR A 15 2.37 -1.39 7.68
N LEU A 16 3.66 -1.72 7.78
CA LEU A 16 4.74 -0.72 7.74
C LEU A 16 4.74 0.09 6.43
N TYR A 17 4.57 -0.57 5.28
CA TYR A 17 4.50 0.11 3.98
C TYR A 17 3.27 1.02 3.89
N ILE A 18 2.10 0.55 4.33
CA ILE A 18 0.87 1.34 4.37
C ILE A 18 1.06 2.56 5.27
N SER A 19 1.51 2.36 6.52
CA SER A 19 1.70 3.45 7.48
C SER A 19 2.72 4.47 7.00
N SER A 20 3.85 4.00 6.47
CA SER A 20 4.90 4.89 5.99
C SER A 20 4.49 5.69 4.75
N LEU A 21 3.88 5.04 3.75
CA LEU A 21 3.45 5.76 2.53
C LEU A 21 2.32 6.75 2.85
N SER A 22 1.32 6.32 3.63
CA SER A 22 0.20 7.19 4.02
C SER A 22 0.68 8.42 4.80
N SER A 23 1.55 8.22 5.80
CA SER A 23 2.16 9.32 6.57
C SER A 23 3.07 10.22 5.74
N PHE A 24 3.72 9.67 4.71
CA PHE A 24 4.53 10.47 3.80
C PHE A 24 3.65 11.37 2.93
N LEU A 25 2.57 10.82 2.39
CA LEU A 25 1.63 11.55 1.53
C LEU A 25 0.80 12.58 2.31
N SER A 26 0.36 12.24 3.53
CA SER A 26 -0.58 13.05 4.31
C SER A 26 -0.03 14.38 4.81
N LYS A 27 1.26 14.64 4.62
CA LYS A 27 1.91 15.92 4.92
C LYS A 27 1.31 17.07 4.11
N ASP A 28 0.97 16.82 2.84
CA ASP A 28 0.51 17.84 1.90
C ASP A 28 -0.72 17.40 1.09
N LYS A 29 -1.27 16.21 1.38
CA LYS A 29 -2.34 15.57 0.61
C LYS A 29 -3.40 14.97 1.51
N ARG A 30 -4.64 14.94 1.06
CA ARG A 30 -5.70 14.18 1.75
C ARG A 30 -5.59 12.71 1.38
N VAL A 31 -5.43 11.86 2.38
CA VAL A 31 -5.18 10.42 2.21
C VAL A 31 -6.22 9.63 2.98
N LEU A 32 -6.81 8.64 2.31
CA LEU A 32 -7.72 7.68 2.92
C LEU A 32 -7.14 6.28 2.80
N ILE A 33 -7.10 5.55 3.92
CA ILE A 33 -6.88 4.11 3.93
C ILE A 33 -8.24 3.43 3.97
N ILE A 34 -8.50 2.47 3.08
CA ILE A 34 -9.65 1.57 3.18
C ILE A 34 -9.12 0.19 3.54
N ASN A 35 -9.35 -0.23 4.78
CA ASN A 35 -9.00 -1.58 5.20
C ASN A 35 -10.15 -2.54 4.89
N MET A 36 -9.96 -3.38 3.88
CA MET A 36 -10.91 -4.42 3.45
C MET A 36 -10.47 -5.83 3.88
N GLU A 37 -9.46 -5.97 4.76
CA GLU A 37 -9.11 -7.27 5.32
C GLU A 37 -10.14 -7.71 6.38
N ASN A 38 -10.32 -9.03 6.54
CA ASN A 38 -11.19 -9.62 7.55
C ASN A 38 -10.52 -9.72 8.94
N ASN A 39 -9.62 -8.79 9.27
CA ASN A 39 -8.91 -8.75 10.54
C ASN A 39 -8.58 -7.30 10.95
N ARG A 40 -8.37 -7.09 12.26
CA ARG A 40 -8.09 -5.77 12.86
C ARG A 40 -6.60 -5.39 12.91
N GLY A 41 -5.73 -6.10 12.18
CA GLY A 41 -4.29 -5.99 12.34
C GLY A 41 -3.75 -4.59 12.02
N LEU A 42 -4.29 -3.94 10.98
CA LEU A 42 -3.89 -2.59 10.62
C LEU A 42 -4.42 -1.55 11.62
N GLU A 43 -5.62 -1.72 12.14
CA GLU A 43 -6.20 -0.83 13.16
C GLU A 43 -5.43 -0.91 14.48
N ILE A 44 -5.03 -2.12 14.89
CA ILE A 44 -4.15 -2.34 16.05
C ILE A 44 -2.79 -1.71 15.81
N TYR A 45 -2.25 -1.80 14.59
CA TYR A 45 -0.99 -1.14 14.22
C TYR A 45 -1.08 0.39 14.42
N PHE A 46 -2.20 0.99 14.04
CA PHE A 46 -2.48 2.41 14.26
C PHE A 46 -3.01 2.77 15.66
N LYS A 47 -3.29 1.76 16.52
CA LYS A 47 -3.84 1.92 17.88
C LYS A 47 -5.21 2.59 17.91
N ILE A 48 -6.06 2.24 16.95
CA ILE A 48 -7.41 2.81 16.82
C ILE A 48 -8.54 1.81 17.03
N GLU A 49 -8.24 0.56 17.38
CA GLU A 49 -9.18 -0.54 17.45
C GLU A 49 -10.38 -0.28 18.37
N ASP A 50 -10.18 0.48 19.44
CA ASP A 50 -11.21 0.80 20.44
C ASP A 50 -12.12 1.96 20.03
N TYR A 51 -11.80 2.68 18.94
CA TYR A 51 -12.55 3.85 18.47
C TYR A 51 -13.45 3.55 17.27
N ILE A 52 -13.49 2.30 16.82
CA ILE A 52 -14.21 1.89 15.61
C ILE A 52 -15.69 1.72 15.93
N ILE A 53 -16.50 2.62 15.39
CA ILE A 53 -17.97 2.56 15.48
C ILE A 53 -18.56 1.96 14.19
N TYR A 54 -18.15 2.50 13.05
CA TYR A 54 -18.53 2.06 11.71
C TYR A 54 -17.30 1.55 10.94
N ASP A 55 -17.53 0.66 9.98
CA ASP A 55 -16.49 0.15 9.09
C ASP A 55 -16.79 0.38 7.61
N TYR A 56 -15.85 0.00 6.74
CA TYR A 56 -15.97 0.24 5.30
C TYR A 56 -17.25 -0.36 4.70
N LEU A 57 -17.73 -1.50 5.21
CA LEU A 57 -18.96 -2.11 4.71
C LEU A 57 -20.21 -1.35 5.16
N ASP A 58 -20.20 -0.74 6.34
CA ASP A 58 -21.30 0.11 6.79
C ASP A 58 -21.46 1.34 5.88
N TYR A 59 -20.35 1.89 5.37
CA TYR A 59 -20.38 2.94 4.36
C TYR A 59 -20.95 2.44 3.02
N PHE A 60 -20.39 1.37 2.44
CA PHE A 60 -20.81 0.90 1.12
C PHE A 60 -22.25 0.37 1.08
N SER A 61 -22.73 -0.20 2.19
CA SER A 61 -24.12 -0.62 2.36
C SER A 61 -25.10 0.54 2.63
N GLY A 62 -24.60 1.77 2.84
CA GLY A 62 -25.41 2.97 3.09
C GLY A 62 -25.94 3.09 4.52
N ILE A 63 -25.36 2.36 5.48
CA ILE A 63 -25.71 2.44 6.91
C ILE A 63 -25.21 3.75 7.52
N CYS A 64 -24.06 4.25 7.05
CA CYS A 64 -23.44 5.47 7.53
C CYS A 64 -22.85 6.28 6.36
N ASP A 65 -22.64 7.57 6.58
CA ASP A 65 -21.93 8.42 5.63
C ASP A 65 -20.40 8.29 5.78
N LEU A 66 -19.67 8.99 4.91
CA LEU A 66 -18.22 8.94 4.85
C LEU A 66 -17.55 9.49 6.12
N ASP A 67 -18.10 10.56 6.69
CA ASP A 67 -17.59 11.18 7.92
C ASP A 67 -17.73 10.22 9.10
N GLN A 68 -18.85 9.50 9.19
CA GLN A 68 -19.09 8.50 10.22
C GLN A 68 -18.23 7.24 10.05
N ALA A 69 -17.95 6.83 8.82
CA ALA A 69 -17.17 5.63 8.51
C ALA A 69 -15.66 5.81 8.66
N THR A 70 -15.19 7.06 8.72
CA THR A 70 -13.76 7.38 8.75
C THR A 70 -13.30 7.83 10.13
N LEU A 71 -12.06 7.46 10.45
CA LEU A 71 -11.35 7.93 11.65
C LEU A 71 -10.10 8.71 11.23
N GLU A 72 -9.88 9.87 11.83
CA GLU A 72 -8.65 10.64 11.64
C GLU A 72 -7.50 9.97 12.40
N LEU A 73 -6.40 9.67 11.70
CA LEU A 73 -5.20 9.09 12.30
C LEU A 73 -4.22 10.20 12.70
N LYS A 74 -3.82 11.02 11.72
CA LYS A 74 -2.86 12.12 11.89
C LYS A 74 -2.85 13.01 10.64
N ASP A 75 -2.69 14.32 10.82
CA ASP A 75 -2.63 15.27 9.71
C ASP A 75 -3.86 15.08 8.79
N SER A 76 -3.68 15.02 7.47
CA SER A 76 -4.77 14.74 6.52
C SER A 76 -4.93 13.25 6.19
N LEU A 77 -4.58 12.35 7.12
CA LEU A 77 -4.71 10.89 6.98
C LEU A 77 -5.94 10.37 7.74
N MET A 78 -6.83 9.71 7.00
CA MET A 78 -8.03 9.07 7.52
C MET A 78 -8.05 7.57 7.18
N ILE A 79 -8.81 6.79 7.94
CA ILE A 79 -9.00 5.35 7.70
C ILE A 79 -10.47 4.94 7.81
N MET A 80 -10.94 4.18 6.83
CA MET A 80 -12.13 3.32 6.94
C MET A 80 -11.67 1.94 7.43
N SER A 81 -12.19 1.55 8.58
CA SER A 81 -11.76 0.34 9.27
C SER A 81 -12.29 -0.94 8.61
N SER A 82 -11.64 -2.06 8.89
CA SER A 82 -12.02 -3.42 8.49
C SER A 82 -13.40 -3.83 8.98
N ALA A 83 -14.02 -4.76 8.28
CA ALA A 83 -15.21 -5.45 8.74
C ALA A 83 -14.79 -6.78 9.37
N TYR A 84 -14.86 -6.88 10.71
CA TYR A 84 -14.44 -8.09 11.42
C TYR A 84 -15.58 -9.09 11.65
N LYS A 85 -16.83 -8.63 11.65
CA LYS A 85 -17.98 -9.48 11.96
C LYS A 85 -18.29 -10.43 10.80
N PRO A 86 -18.53 -11.72 11.07
CA PRO A 86 -19.05 -12.64 10.05
C PRO A 86 -20.43 -12.17 9.57
N ASP A 87 -20.79 -12.57 8.34
CA ASP A 87 -22.10 -12.32 7.72
C ASP A 87 -22.46 -10.84 7.49
N LYS A 88 -21.45 -9.96 7.40
CA LYS A 88 -21.66 -8.61 6.89
C LYS A 88 -21.89 -8.60 5.38
N TYR A 89 -22.35 -7.43 4.92
CA TYR A 89 -22.54 -7.08 3.52
C TYR A 89 -21.34 -7.49 2.64
N THR A 90 -21.59 -7.94 1.41
CA THR A 90 -20.53 -8.19 0.42
C THR A 90 -20.56 -7.08 -0.60
N MET A 91 -19.43 -6.41 -0.80
CA MET A 91 -19.30 -5.39 -1.85
C MET A 91 -19.63 -5.97 -3.22
N THR A 92 -20.41 -5.21 -3.98
CA THR A 92 -20.74 -5.42 -5.38
C THR A 92 -19.78 -4.62 -6.28
N ASP A 93 -19.78 -4.90 -7.58
CA ASP A 93 -19.03 -4.10 -8.56
C ASP A 93 -19.42 -2.62 -8.55
N GLU A 94 -20.68 -2.30 -8.22
CA GLU A 94 -21.12 -0.92 -8.06
C GLU A 94 -20.44 -0.24 -6.87
N ASP A 95 -20.22 -0.95 -5.76
CA ASP A 95 -19.53 -0.40 -4.60
C ASP A 95 -18.05 -0.14 -4.87
N PHE A 96 -17.40 -0.99 -5.66
CA PHE A 96 -16.04 -0.73 -6.12
C PHE A 96 -15.96 0.53 -6.99
N ASN A 97 -16.98 0.79 -7.82
CA ASN A 97 -17.08 2.05 -8.56
C ASN A 97 -17.38 3.25 -7.63
N LYS A 98 -18.06 3.06 -6.49
CA LYS A 98 -18.28 4.15 -5.50
C LYS A 98 -16.97 4.66 -4.90
N ILE A 99 -15.90 3.86 -4.87
CA ILE A 99 -14.57 4.33 -4.44
C ILE A 99 -14.10 5.49 -5.32
N ASP A 100 -14.40 5.45 -6.63
CA ASP A 100 -14.03 6.53 -7.56
C ASP A 100 -14.80 7.84 -7.32
N ASN A 101 -15.87 7.79 -6.53
CA ASN A 101 -16.68 8.96 -6.16
C ASN A 101 -16.26 9.59 -4.82
N ILE A 102 -15.25 9.05 -4.14
CA ILE A 102 -14.72 9.62 -2.89
C ILE A 102 -13.72 10.74 -3.22
N LEU A 103 -14.24 11.82 -3.81
CA LEU A 103 -13.43 12.87 -4.46
C LEU A 103 -12.65 13.78 -3.50
N GLU A 104 -12.91 13.70 -2.20
CA GLU A 104 -12.26 14.57 -1.22
C GLU A 104 -10.82 14.17 -0.88
N PHE A 105 -10.38 12.97 -1.32
CA PHE A 105 -9.02 12.48 -1.11
C PHE A 105 -8.19 12.53 -2.40
N ASP A 106 -6.93 12.95 -2.25
CA ASP A 106 -5.94 12.88 -3.32
C ASP A 106 -5.49 11.43 -3.56
N TYR A 107 -5.41 10.63 -2.49
CA TYR A 107 -4.94 9.25 -2.50
C TYR A 107 -5.87 8.33 -1.70
N ILE A 108 -6.14 7.14 -2.26
CA ILE A 108 -6.79 6.04 -1.55
C ILE A 108 -5.82 4.86 -1.51
N LEU A 109 -5.45 4.43 -0.31
CA LEU A 109 -4.67 3.22 -0.07
C LEU A 109 -5.64 2.07 0.27
N ILE A 110 -5.55 0.98 -0.48
CA ILE A 110 -6.43 -0.18 -0.34
C ILE A 110 -5.65 -1.30 0.32
N ASN A 111 -6.04 -1.64 1.55
CA ASN A 111 -5.51 -2.80 2.26
C ASN A 111 -6.51 -3.95 2.12
N SER A 112 -6.25 -4.88 1.21
CA SER A 112 -7.14 -6.01 0.96
C SER A 112 -6.36 -7.28 0.65
N ASP A 113 -7.08 -8.39 0.49
CA ASP A 113 -6.57 -9.55 -0.26
C ASP A 113 -6.52 -9.23 -1.76
N LEU A 114 -5.65 -9.94 -2.49
CA LEU A 114 -5.41 -9.71 -3.92
C LEU A 114 -6.68 -9.86 -4.78
N LYS A 115 -7.59 -10.75 -4.39
CA LYS A 115 -8.85 -11.02 -5.12
C LYS A 115 -9.75 -9.80 -5.27
N VAL A 116 -9.63 -8.83 -4.35
CA VAL A 116 -10.42 -7.60 -4.39
C VAL A 116 -9.99 -6.69 -5.54
N LEU A 117 -8.75 -6.84 -6.03
CA LEU A 117 -8.21 -5.96 -7.06
C LEU A 117 -8.84 -6.15 -8.44
N ASP A 118 -9.38 -7.34 -8.74
CA ASP A 118 -10.00 -7.60 -10.04
C ASP A 118 -11.20 -6.67 -10.32
N SER A 119 -11.84 -6.17 -9.27
CA SER A 119 -12.94 -5.20 -9.35
C SER A 119 -12.48 -3.74 -9.38
N LEU A 120 -11.17 -3.46 -9.24
CA LEU A 120 -10.62 -2.12 -9.17
C LEU A 120 -9.87 -1.73 -10.46
N LYS A 121 -10.20 -0.56 -11.00
CA LYS A 121 -9.52 0.02 -12.18
C LYS A 121 -8.42 1.00 -11.76
N ASP A 122 -7.40 1.16 -12.58
CA ASP A 122 -6.37 2.20 -12.44
C ASP A 122 -5.72 2.25 -11.04
N VAL A 123 -5.27 1.09 -10.56
CA VAL A 123 -4.58 0.93 -9.28
C VAL A 123 -3.09 0.78 -9.50
N ASP A 124 -2.31 1.51 -8.72
CA ASP A 124 -0.87 1.28 -8.57
C ASP A 124 -0.63 0.14 -7.58
N ILE A 125 0.13 -0.88 -7.98
CA ILE A 125 0.50 -2.00 -7.12
C ILE A 125 1.91 -1.76 -6.58
N ILE A 126 2.07 -1.74 -5.26
CA ILE A 126 3.36 -1.68 -4.58
C ILE A 126 3.54 -2.99 -3.79
N THR A 127 4.64 -3.71 -4.03
CA THR A 127 4.88 -5.03 -3.40
C THR A 127 6.36 -5.34 -3.23
N ASP A 128 6.69 -6.27 -2.32
CA ASP A 128 8.04 -6.82 -2.14
C ASP A 128 8.21 -8.25 -2.69
N TYR A 129 7.21 -8.74 -3.43
CA TYR A 129 7.21 -10.03 -4.14
C TYR A 129 6.48 -9.94 -5.48
N ILE A 130 6.78 -10.86 -6.40
CA ILE A 130 6.15 -10.90 -7.72
C ILE A 130 4.74 -11.47 -7.60
N LEU A 131 3.76 -10.64 -7.96
CA LEU A 131 2.36 -11.03 -8.07
C LEU A 131 2.03 -11.39 -9.53
N GLU A 132 1.35 -12.52 -9.73
CA GLU A 132 0.71 -12.86 -11.00
C GLU A 132 -0.54 -12.00 -11.19
N ASN A 133 -0.44 -10.93 -11.99
CA ASN A 133 -1.54 -10.00 -12.24
C ASN A 133 -1.32 -9.18 -13.52
N ASN A 134 -2.42 -8.59 -14.01
CA ASN A 134 -2.45 -7.78 -15.24
C ASN A 134 -2.45 -6.27 -14.99
N PHE A 135 -2.09 -5.79 -13.79
CA PHE A 135 -2.06 -4.36 -13.49
C PHE A 135 -0.95 -3.66 -14.27
N LYS A 136 -1.24 -2.46 -14.76
CA LYS A 136 -0.30 -1.68 -15.59
C LYS A 136 0.82 -1.06 -14.77
N ASN A 137 0.48 -0.50 -13.59
CA ASN A 137 1.42 0.25 -12.77
C ASN A 137 1.89 -0.62 -11.61
N LYS A 138 3.01 -1.32 -11.83
CA LYS A 138 3.60 -2.23 -10.85
C LYS A 138 4.91 -1.66 -10.32
N TYR A 139 5.07 -1.62 -9.00
CA TYR A 139 6.23 -1.08 -8.30
C TYR A 139 6.76 -2.09 -7.29
N PHE A 140 8.08 -2.25 -7.25
CA PHE A 140 8.75 -3.27 -6.46
C PHE A 140 9.72 -2.67 -5.43
N ILE A 141 9.62 -3.14 -4.19
CA ILE A 141 10.54 -2.82 -3.09
C ILE A 141 11.38 -4.05 -2.79
N ASN A 142 12.69 -3.97 -2.98
CA ASN A 142 13.57 -5.06 -2.60
C ASN A 142 13.92 -5.02 -1.11
N ASN A 143 13.36 -5.93 -0.32
CA ASN A 143 13.80 -6.13 1.06
C ASN A 143 15.08 -6.99 1.13
N ILE A 144 16.24 -6.36 1.35
CA ILE A 144 17.54 -7.07 1.36
C ILE A 144 17.76 -7.97 2.58
N ALA A 145 16.88 -7.89 3.59
CA ALA A 145 16.94 -8.80 4.74
C ALA A 145 16.47 -10.22 4.36
N ILE A 146 15.64 -10.32 3.33
CA ILE A 146 14.96 -11.56 2.91
C ILE A 146 15.49 -12.00 1.56
N ASN A 147 15.40 -11.07 0.61
CA ASN A 147 16.01 -11.22 -0.69
C ASN A 147 17.48 -10.83 -0.51
N LYS A 148 18.44 -11.58 -1.06
CA LYS A 148 19.77 -10.98 -1.27
C LYS A 148 19.60 -9.76 -2.21
N LYS A 149 20.68 -9.02 -2.50
CA LYS A 149 20.66 -8.07 -3.62
C LYS A 149 19.98 -8.69 -4.84
N ILE A 150 19.09 -7.93 -5.51
CA ILE A 150 18.42 -8.42 -6.73
C ILE A 150 19.50 -8.90 -7.70
N ASN A 151 19.49 -10.20 -7.98
CA ASN A 151 20.40 -10.79 -8.96
C ASN A 151 19.82 -10.63 -10.37
N SER A 152 20.62 -10.96 -11.39
CA SER A 152 20.23 -10.84 -12.79
C SER A 152 18.96 -11.62 -13.15
N LYS A 153 18.72 -12.78 -12.53
CA LYS A 153 17.52 -13.59 -12.76
C LYS A 153 16.27 -12.92 -12.19
N ALA A 154 16.31 -12.47 -10.94
CA ALA A 154 15.21 -11.76 -10.30
C ALA A 154 14.89 -10.46 -11.04
N LYS A 155 15.92 -9.72 -11.48
CA LYS A 155 15.75 -8.54 -12.32
C LYS A 155 15.02 -8.86 -13.63
N LYS A 156 15.47 -9.91 -14.32
CA LYS A 156 14.82 -10.36 -15.56
C LYS A 156 13.34 -10.69 -15.33
N SER A 157 13.00 -11.40 -14.25
CA SER A 157 11.60 -11.69 -13.91
C SER A 157 10.78 -10.45 -13.60
N LEU A 158 11.36 -9.47 -12.88
CA LEU A 158 10.70 -8.19 -12.62
C LEU A 158 10.48 -7.39 -13.91
N ASP A 159 11.46 -7.37 -14.81
CA ASP A 159 11.38 -6.70 -16.11
C ASP A 159 10.33 -7.37 -17.01
N GLU A 160 10.31 -8.70 -17.08
CA GLU A 160 9.30 -9.49 -17.82
C GLU A 160 7.88 -9.22 -17.30
N GLU A 161 7.75 -9.07 -15.98
CA GLU A 161 6.50 -8.71 -15.31
C GLU A 161 6.26 -7.19 -15.24
N ASN A 162 7.04 -6.36 -15.92
CA ASN A 162 6.86 -4.90 -15.99
C ASN A 162 6.84 -4.17 -14.62
N TYR A 163 7.59 -4.66 -13.63
CA TYR A 163 7.77 -3.96 -12.36
C TYR A 163 8.79 -2.82 -12.46
N LYS A 164 8.46 -1.67 -11.88
CA LYS A 164 9.40 -0.58 -11.62
C LYS A 164 10.01 -0.74 -10.24
N ILE A 165 11.32 -0.96 -10.16
CA ILE A 165 12.01 -1.03 -8.86
C ILE A 165 12.10 0.39 -8.28
N ILE A 166 11.56 0.58 -7.07
CA ILE A 166 11.53 1.89 -6.40
C ILE A 166 12.43 1.97 -5.17
N GLY A 167 13.00 0.84 -4.74
CA GLY A 167 13.91 0.84 -3.59
C GLY A 167 14.58 -0.50 -3.33
N GLU A 168 15.73 -0.42 -2.67
CA GLU A 168 16.42 -1.56 -2.06
C GLU A 168 16.75 -1.17 -0.62
N ILE A 169 16.16 -1.86 0.35
CA ILE A 169 16.25 -1.51 1.77
C ILE A 169 16.25 -2.75 2.66
N LYS A 170 16.96 -2.69 3.78
CA LYS A 170 16.89 -3.73 4.80
C LYS A 170 15.71 -3.41 5.73
N ILE A 171 14.68 -4.24 5.70
CA ILE A 171 13.54 -4.10 6.60
C ILE A 171 13.60 -5.20 7.65
N ASP A 172 13.88 -4.79 8.88
CA ASP A 172 13.84 -5.57 10.11
C ASP A 172 13.02 -4.87 11.22
N SER A 173 12.99 -5.43 12.42
CA SER A 173 12.20 -4.93 13.56
C SER A 173 12.56 -3.52 14.04
N ASN A 174 13.71 -2.97 13.64
CA ASN A 174 14.12 -1.61 14.00
C ASN A 174 13.82 -0.59 12.89
N THR A 175 13.23 -1.03 11.77
CA THR A 175 12.92 -0.15 10.64
C THR A 175 11.80 0.79 11.02
N LYS A 176 12.10 2.09 10.94
CA LYS A 176 11.10 3.14 11.15
C LYS A 176 10.52 3.60 9.83
N GLU A 177 9.32 4.17 9.88
CA GLU A 177 8.62 4.69 8.71
C GLU A 177 9.46 5.71 7.92
N GLU A 178 10.21 6.58 8.61
CA GLU A 178 11.02 7.59 7.93
C GLU A 178 12.12 7.02 7.02
N PHE A 179 12.54 5.77 7.24
CA PHE A 179 13.57 5.12 6.42
C PHE A 179 13.07 4.76 5.03
N LEU A 180 11.75 4.72 4.82
CA LEU A 180 11.13 4.44 3.52
C LEU A 180 10.84 5.72 2.72
N ASN A 181 11.08 6.92 3.28
CA ASN A 181 10.77 8.20 2.61
C ASN A 181 11.43 8.33 1.24
N GLU A 182 12.68 7.88 1.08
CA GLU A 182 13.37 7.94 -0.22
C GLU A 182 12.72 7.01 -1.26
N ILE A 183 12.19 5.85 -0.83
CA ILE A 183 11.45 4.94 -1.70
C ILE A 183 10.17 5.62 -2.19
N TRP A 184 9.47 6.34 -1.31
CA TRP A 184 8.25 7.08 -1.67
C TRP A 184 8.52 8.26 -2.61
N LYS A 185 9.62 8.97 -2.41
CA LYS A 185 10.07 9.99 -3.38
C LYS A 185 10.31 9.40 -4.77
N VAL A 186 10.97 8.24 -4.85
CA VAL A 186 11.16 7.55 -6.14
C VAL A 186 9.82 7.14 -6.75
N TYR A 187 8.92 6.54 -5.97
CA TYR A 187 7.58 6.16 -6.41
C TYR A 187 6.80 7.35 -7.01
N LEU A 188 6.87 8.52 -6.37
CA LEU A 188 6.23 9.75 -6.84
C LEU A 188 7.00 10.46 -7.97
N GLY A 189 8.11 9.92 -8.44
CA GLY A 189 8.95 10.54 -9.49
C GLY A 189 9.74 11.77 -9.01
N GLN A 190 9.85 11.97 -7.69
CA GLN A 190 10.60 13.05 -7.05
C GLN A 190 12.05 12.66 -6.72
N GLY A 191 12.43 11.41 -7.02
CA GLY A 191 13.78 10.88 -6.82
C GLY A 191 14.14 9.87 -7.92
N LYS A 192 15.36 9.36 -7.87
CA LYS A 192 15.82 8.27 -8.74
C LYS A 192 16.28 7.09 -7.90
N TYR A 193 15.80 5.90 -8.26
CA TYR A 193 16.38 4.68 -7.72
C TYR A 193 17.74 4.46 -8.39
N GLU A 194 18.80 4.48 -7.59
CA GLU A 194 20.14 4.07 -8.01
C GLU A 194 20.45 2.71 -7.39
N ILE A 195 20.71 1.71 -8.24
CA ILE A 195 21.16 0.40 -7.78
C ILE A 195 22.48 0.59 -7.04
N GLN A 196 22.56 0.09 -5.81
CA GLN A 196 23.85 0.01 -5.12
C GLN A 196 24.76 -0.98 -5.85
N LYS A 197 25.61 -0.46 -6.75
CA LYS A 197 26.66 -1.23 -7.42
C LYS A 197 27.48 -2.00 -6.37
N SER A 198 27.74 -3.27 -6.63
CA SER A 198 28.70 -4.05 -5.83
C SER A 198 30.10 -3.40 -5.87
N PHE A 199 30.97 -3.77 -4.92
CA PHE A 199 32.35 -3.24 -4.89
C PHE A 199 33.07 -3.43 -6.23
N PHE A 200 32.90 -4.60 -6.86
CA PHE A 200 33.50 -4.91 -8.15
C PHE A 200 32.89 -4.12 -9.32
N GLU A 201 31.58 -3.88 -9.33
CA GLU A 201 30.93 -3.05 -10.36
C GLU A 201 31.36 -1.59 -10.27
N ARG A 202 31.56 -1.07 -9.05
CA ARG A 202 32.14 0.28 -8.85
C ARG A 202 33.59 0.35 -9.34
N LEU A 203 34.38 -0.69 -9.07
CA LEU A 203 35.79 -0.74 -9.46
C LEU A 203 35.98 -0.82 -10.99
N LEU A 204 35.06 -1.50 -11.68
CA LEU A 204 35.13 -1.76 -13.12
C LEU A 204 34.41 -0.72 -13.98
N GLY A 205 33.82 0.33 -13.38
CA GLY A 205 33.15 1.42 -14.11
C GLY A 205 31.95 0.98 -14.96
N LYS A 206 31.37 -0.19 -14.68
CA LYS A 206 30.14 -0.68 -15.32
C LYS A 206 28.93 -0.30 -14.49
#